data_AF-A0A7S0JWN0-F1
#
_entry.id   AF-A0A7S0JWN0-F1
#
_cell.length_a   1.000
_cell.length_b   1.000
_cell.length_c   1.000
_cell.angle_alpha   90.00
_cell.angle_beta   90.00
_cell.angle_gamma   90.00
#
_symmetry.space_group_name_H-M   'P 1'
#
loop_
_entity.id
_entity.type
_entity.pdbx_description
1 polymer ?
#
loop_
_entity_poly.entity_id
_entity_poly.type
_entity_poly.pdbx_seq_one_letter_code
_entity_poly.pdbx_strand_id
1 'polypeptide(L)'
;ALGALDACVSTVDPLKRKGAGTEAIQPLVGHRDDNVIPIRAFYKGEVTRNRFAPLSLDPVPAVRRRFFAAVSSWLWSLPDRMDHESRLLPYLLTALADEDDDIAAAAGWSLWAIGGRYEDEQGEKLLERLQHGVDGDPDRVD
;
A
#
# COMPACT_ATOMS: atom_id res chain seq x y z
N ALA A 1 -15.22 -4.40 12.79
CA ALA A 1 -14.26 -5.11 11.92
C ALA A 1 -13.17 -4.20 11.37
N LEU A 2 -13.49 -3.10 10.69
CA LEU A 2 -12.48 -2.21 10.05
C LEU A 2 -11.55 -1.48 11.02
N GLY A 3 -11.99 -1.17 12.25
CA GLY A 3 -11.09 -0.67 13.30
C GLY A 3 -10.02 -1.66 13.74
N ALA A 4 -10.25 -2.96 13.54
CA ALA A 4 -9.24 -3.98 13.80
C ALA A 4 -8.14 -4.00 12.74
N LEU A 5 -8.42 -3.59 11.48
CA LEU A 5 -7.40 -3.47 10.44
C LEU A 5 -6.37 -2.41 10.80
N ASP A 6 -6.83 -1.23 11.20
CA ASP A 6 -5.94 -0.17 11.67
C ASP A 6 -5.15 -0.65 12.89
N ALA A 7 -5.80 -1.34 13.84
CA ALA A 7 -5.11 -1.86 15.02
C ALA A 7 -4.07 -2.95 14.71
N CYS A 8 -4.24 -3.71 13.62
CA CYS A 8 -3.24 -4.68 13.17
C CYS A 8 -1.95 -4.00 12.67
N VAL A 9 -2.09 -2.86 11.99
CA VAL A 9 -0.96 -2.13 11.39
C VAL A 9 -0.38 -1.08 12.33
N SER A 10 -1.20 -0.48 13.18
CA SER A 10 -0.80 0.56 14.14
C SER A 10 -0.54 -0.04 15.52
N THR A 11 0.74 -0.17 15.87
CA THR A 11 1.15 -0.54 17.22
C THR A 11 1.26 0.70 18.11
N VAL A 12 0.99 0.50 19.42
CA VAL A 12 1.05 1.57 20.45
C VAL A 12 2.49 2.07 20.62
N ASP A 13 3.46 1.17 20.47
CA ASP A 13 4.89 1.49 20.54
C ASP A 13 5.38 1.98 19.16
N PRO A 14 5.78 3.27 19.02
CA PRO A 14 6.25 3.81 17.75
C PRO A 14 7.46 3.07 17.18
N LEU A 15 8.31 2.49 18.04
CA LEU A 15 9.50 1.74 17.62
C LEU A 15 9.13 0.39 16.98
N LYS A 16 7.95 -0.14 17.30
CA LYS A 16 7.44 -1.41 16.75
C LYS A 16 6.49 -1.22 15.59
N ARG A 17 6.22 0.04 15.20
CA ARG A 17 5.32 0.33 14.08
C ARG A 17 5.98 -0.03 12.76
N LYS A 18 7.24 0.39 12.59
CA LYS A 18 8.10 -0.06 11.49
C LYS A 18 8.45 -1.54 11.68
N GLY A 19 8.23 -2.35 10.65
CA GLY A 19 8.41 -3.79 10.74
C GLY A 19 7.21 -4.46 11.39
N ALA A 20 7.25 -4.77 12.69
CA ALA A 20 6.27 -5.67 13.31
C ALA A 20 4.78 -5.30 13.09
N GLY A 21 4.44 -4.01 13.06
CA GLY A 21 3.09 -3.55 12.72
C GLY A 21 2.80 -3.59 11.21
N THR A 22 3.65 -2.96 10.41
CA THR A 22 3.46 -2.84 8.96
C THR A 22 3.60 -4.16 8.19
N GLU A 23 4.35 -5.13 8.71
CA GLU A 23 4.45 -6.47 8.15
C GLU A 23 3.11 -7.21 8.13
N ALA A 24 2.12 -6.79 8.94
CA ALA A 24 0.76 -7.31 8.85
C ALA A 24 0.09 -7.02 7.49
N ILE A 25 0.57 -6.04 6.72
CA ILE A 25 0.03 -5.71 5.40
C ILE A 25 0.24 -6.87 4.42
N GLN A 26 1.39 -7.56 4.46
CA GLN A 26 1.69 -8.66 3.55
C GLN A 26 0.67 -9.81 3.62
N PRO A 27 0.38 -10.42 4.80
CA PRO A 27 -0.62 -11.47 4.90
C PRO A 27 -2.05 -10.95 4.65
N LEU A 28 -2.33 -9.67 4.89
CA LEU A 28 -3.64 -9.08 4.60
C LEU A 28 -3.89 -8.91 3.10
N VAL A 29 -2.89 -8.46 2.33
CA VAL A 29 -2.92 -8.42 0.86
C VAL A 29 -2.85 -9.83 0.27
N GLY A 30 -2.42 -10.82 1.06
CA GLY A 30 -2.17 -12.16 0.58
C GLY A 30 -0.94 -12.23 -0.30
N HIS A 31 0.04 -11.36 -0.06
CA HIS A 31 1.34 -11.41 -0.73
C HIS A 31 2.15 -12.61 -0.22
N ARG A 32 2.95 -13.19 -1.11
CA ARG A 32 3.92 -14.24 -0.81
C ARG A 32 5.23 -13.87 -1.47
N ASP A 33 6.32 -13.98 -0.73
CA ASP A 33 7.67 -13.92 -1.29
C ASP A 33 7.97 -15.25 -2.00
N ASP A 34 8.27 -15.18 -3.29
CA ASP A 34 8.58 -16.35 -4.12
C ASP A 34 9.78 -17.15 -3.60
N ASN A 35 10.69 -16.50 -2.87
CA ASN A 35 11.88 -17.11 -2.29
C ASN A 35 11.63 -17.76 -0.93
N VAL A 36 10.43 -17.58 -0.35
CA VAL A 36 10.08 -18.13 0.96
C VAL A 36 9.03 -19.23 0.79
N ILE A 37 9.48 -20.47 1.02
CA ILE A 37 8.60 -21.65 1.06
C ILE A 37 8.37 -22.05 2.52
N PRO A 38 7.18 -21.84 3.09
CA PRO A 38 6.90 -22.25 4.45
C PRO A 38 6.93 -23.78 4.58
N ILE A 39 7.48 -24.28 5.70
CA ILE A 39 7.64 -25.73 5.95
C ILE A 39 6.30 -26.49 5.81
N ARG A 40 5.19 -25.84 6.16
CA ARG A 40 3.85 -26.43 6.02
C ARG A 40 3.49 -26.80 4.58
N ALA A 41 3.94 -26.04 3.59
CA ALA A 41 3.65 -26.29 2.18
C ALA A 41 4.21 -27.64 1.69
N PHE A 42 5.23 -28.19 2.36
CA PHE A 42 5.76 -29.53 2.05
C PHE A 42 4.84 -30.67 2.49
N TYR A 43 3.93 -30.43 3.45
CA TYR A 43 3.11 -31.47 4.06
C TYR A 43 1.60 -31.29 3.84
N LYS A 44 1.16 -30.07 3.51
CA LYS A 44 -0.26 -29.72 3.35
C LYS A 44 -0.42 -28.67 2.26
N GLY A 45 -1.58 -28.67 1.61
CA GLY A 45 -2.00 -27.54 0.77
C GLY A 45 -2.05 -26.25 1.59
N GLU A 46 -1.54 -25.17 1.00
CA GLU A 46 -1.59 -23.84 1.57
C GLU A 46 -2.53 -22.95 0.73
N VAL A 47 -3.32 -22.13 1.40
CA VAL A 47 -4.23 -21.18 0.74
C VAL A 47 -3.96 -19.80 1.31
N THR A 48 -3.30 -18.97 0.51
CA THR A 48 -3.18 -17.54 0.78
C THR A 48 -4.47 -16.85 0.35
N ARG A 49 -5.06 -16.04 1.22
CA ARG A 49 -6.29 -15.28 0.91
C ARG A 49 -6.03 -13.79 1.04
N ASN A 50 -6.21 -13.07 -0.06
CA ASN A 50 -6.26 -11.63 -0.04
C ASN A 50 -7.53 -11.17 0.71
N ARG A 51 -7.34 -10.48 1.83
CA ARG A 51 -8.40 -9.93 2.67
C ARG A 51 -8.80 -8.52 2.27
N PHE A 52 -7.96 -7.80 1.53
CA PHE A 52 -8.24 -6.46 1.03
C PHE A 52 -9.14 -6.48 -0.21
N ALA A 53 -8.95 -7.43 -1.13
CA ALA A 53 -9.77 -7.57 -2.33
C ALA A 53 -11.30 -7.57 -2.08
N PRO A 54 -11.85 -8.34 -1.11
CA PRO A 54 -13.28 -8.26 -0.82
C PRO A 54 -13.71 -6.94 -0.17
N LEU A 55 -12.80 -6.23 0.52
CA LEU A 55 -13.11 -4.94 1.16
C LEU A 55 -13.12 -3.79 0.15
N SER A 56 -12.28 -3.84 -0.89
CA SER A 56 -12.28 -2.85 -1.97
C SER A 56 -13.49 -2.96 -2.89
N LEU A 57 -14.15 -4.13 -2.92
CA LEU A 57 -15.32 -4.40 -3.75
C LEU A 57 -16.58 -4.65 -2.89
N ASP A 58 -16.56 -4.24 -1.63
CA ASP A 58 -17.70 -4.48 -0.73
C ASP A 58 -18.94 -3.73 -1.25
N PRO A 59 -20.12 -4.36 -1.29
CA PRO A 59 -21.33 -3.72 -1.79
C PRO A 59 -21.76 -2.50 -0.96
N VAL A 60 -21.32 -2.39 0.30
CA VAL A 60 -21.63 -1.28 1.19
C VAL A 60 -20.59 -0.17 1.01
N PRO A 61 -20.96 1.03 0.47
CA PRO A 61 -20.01 2.12 0.25
C PRO A 61 -19.29 2.58 1.52
N ALA A 62 -19.96 2.53 2.68
CA ALA A 62 -19.34 2.87 3.96
C ALA A 62 -18.15 1.95 4.32
N VAL A 63 -18.19 0.67 3.93
CA VAL A 63 -17.08 -0.27 4.14
C VAL A 63 -15.90 0.11 3.26
N ARG A 64 -16.15 0.30 1.96
CA ARG A 64 -15.14 0.73 0.98
C ARG A 64 -14.49 2.05 1.39
N ARG A 65 -15.30 3.06 1.74
CA ARG A 65 -14.83 4.38 2.19
C ARG A 65 -13.88 4.27 3.39
N ARG A 66 -14.23 3.47 4.39
CA ARG A 66 -13.39 3.26 5.57
C ARG A 66 -12.13 2.45 5.27
N PHE A 67 -12.21 1.50 4.34
CA PHE A 67 -11.05 0.74 3.88
C PHE A 67 -10.06 1.63 3.12
N PHE A 68 -10.52 2.39 2.12
CA PHE A 68 -9.66 3.30 1.35
C PHE A 68 -9.09 4.43 2.22
N ALA A 69 -9.85 4.97 3.16
CA ALA A 69 -9.31 5.91 4.14
C ALA A 69 -8.15 5.33 4.96
N ALA A 70 -8.20 4.04 5.31
CA ALA A 70 -7.10 3.34 5.99
C ALA A 70 -5.87 3.27 5.09
N VAL A 71 -6.06 2.81 3.84
CA VAL A 71 -5.00 2.66 2.85
C VAL A 71 -4.31 4.00 2.56
N SER A 72 -5.09 5.06 2.33
CA SER A 72 -4.57 6.43 2.16
C SER A 72 -3.79 6.90 3.38
N SER A 73 -4.32 6.65 4.59
CA SER A 73 -3.63 7.00 5.84
C SER A 73 -2.30 6.25 5.99
N TRP A 74 -2.24 4.99 5.59
CA TRP A 74 -1.01 4.20 5.64
C TRP A 74 0.03 4.67 4.62
N LEU A 75 -0.39 4.90 3.37
CA LEU A 75 0.47 5.46 2.32
C LEU A 75 1.02 6.84 2.72
N TRP A 76 0.26 7.61 3.50
CA TRP A 76 0.73 8.88 4.03
C TRP A 76 1.65 8.71 5.25
N SER A 77 1.22 8.00 6.28
CA SER A 77 1.78 8.13 7.63
C SER A 77 2.76 7.03 8.05
N LEU A 78 2.84 5.91 7.32
CA LEU A 78 3.74 4.82 7.71
C LEU A 78 5.21 5.23 7.57
N PRO A 79 6.07 4.84 8.54
CA PRO A 79 7.49 5.16 8.51
C PRO A 79 8.25 4.45 7.37
N ASP A 80 7.78 3.26 6.98
CA ASP A 80 8.26 2.38 5.91
C ASP A 80 7.25 2.26 4.76
N ARG A 81 6.45 3.32 4.53
CA ARG A 81 5.40 3.34 3.48
C ARG A 81 5.89 2.88 2.10
N MET A 82 7.13 3.19 1.73
CA MET A 82 7.71 2.86 0.42
C MET A 82 7.86 1.34 0.21
N ASP A 83 8.11 0.59 1.29
CA ASP A 83 8.26 -0.88 1.24
C ASP A 83 6.92 -1.58 0.96
N HIS A 84 5.81 -0.88 1.25
CA HIS A 84 4.44 -1.35 1.09
C HIS A 84 3.67 -0.66 -0.05
N GLU A 85 4.24 0.40 -0.65
CA GLU A 85 3.57 1.24 -1.63
C GLU A 85 3.11 0.44 -2.85
N SER A 86 3.99 -0.38 -3.42
CA SER A 86 3.67 -1.23 -4.58
C SER A 86 2.47 -2.15 -4.36
N ARG A 87 2.18 -2.48 -3.10
CA ARG A 87 1.06 -3.34 -2.70
C ARG A 87 -0.20 -2.55 -2.35
N LEU A 88 -0.05 -1.35 -1.79
CA LEU A 88 -1.15 -0.52 -1.30
C LEU A 88 -1.69 0.44 -2.37
N LEU A 89 -0.83 1.01 -3.20
CA LEU A 89 -1.19 1.98 -4.23
C LEU A 89 -2.23 1.46 -5.23
N PRO A 90 -2.21 0.19 -5.68
CA PRO A 90 -3.27 -0.34 -6.55
C PRO A 90 -4.68 -0.23 -5.96
N TYR A 91 -4.83 -0.33 -4.64
CA TYR A 91 -6.13 -0.15 -3.99
C TYR A 91 -6.59 1.31 -4.01
N LEU A 92 -5.67 2.26 -3.83
CA LEU A 92 -5.99 3.68 -3.95
C LEU A 92 -6.37 4.05 -5.40
N LEU A 93 -5.68 3.48 -6.39
CA LEU A 93 -6.03 3.63 -7.81
C LEU A 93 -7.40 3.01 -8.13
N THR A 94 -7.74 1.88 -7.50
CA THR A 94 -9.08 1.29 -7.63
C THR A 94 -10.15 2.25 -7.11
N ALA A 95 -9.88 2.94 -6.00
CA ALA A 95 -10.81 3.90 -5.41
C ALA A 95 -11.10 5.12 -6.30
N LEU A 96 -10.18 5.51 -7.20
CA LEU A 96 -10.41 6.58 -8.19
C LEU A 96 -11.52 6.24 -9.18
N ALA A 97 -11.77 4.94 -9.40
CA ALA A 97 -12.80 4.43 -10.28
C ALA A 97 -13.99 3.84 -9.50
N ASP A 98 -14.14 4.20 -8.22
CA ASP A 98 -15.27 3.75 -7.40
C ASP A 98 -16.59 4.36 -7.92
N GLU A 99 -17.69 3.62 -7.77
CA GLU A 99 -19.04 4.04 -8.17
C GLU A 99 -19.59 5.17 -7.26
N ASP A 100 -19.04 5.32 -6.06
CA ASP A 100 -19.37 6.39 -5.12
C ASP A 100 -18.45 7.60 -5.35
N ASP A 101 -19.02 8.69 -5.87
CA ASP A 101 -18.28 9.91 -6.22
C ASP A 101 -17.47 10.50 -5.05
N ASP A 102 -17.95 10.36 -3.81
CA ASP A 102 -17.21 10.86 -2.64
C ASP A 102 -15.94 10.03 -2.40
N ILE A 103 -16.00 8.72 -2.62
CA ILE A 103 -14.84 7.83 -2.53
C ILE A 103 -13.82 8.19 -3.61
N ALA A 104 -14.27 8.35 -4.86
CA ALA A 104 -13.41 8.73 -5.98
C ALA A 104 -12.74 10.10 -5.75
N ALA A 105 -13.50 11.10 -5.29
CA ALA A 105 -12.96 12.41 -4.95
C ALA A 105 -11.93 12.33 -3.81
N ALA A 106 -12.24 11.61 -2.73
CA ALA A 106 -11.33 11.44 -1.59
C ALA A 106 -10.03 10.71 -1.99
N ALA A 107 -10.12 9.73 -2.88
CA ALA A 107 -8.97 9.04 -3.43
C ALA A 107 -8.09 9.98 -4.27
N GLY A 108 -8.70 10.82 -5.10
CA GLY A 108 -8.00 11.85 -5.88
C GLY A 108 -7.22 12.82 -5.01
N TRP A 109 -7.86 13.35 -3.96
CA TRP A 109 -7.19 14.22 -2.98
C TRP A 109 -6.06 13.51 -2.25
N SER A 110 -6.26 12.26 -1.84
CA SER A 110 -5.24 11.46 -1.16
C SER A 110 -4.03 11.26 -2.06
N LEU A 111 -4.25 10.90 -3.33
CA LEU A 111 -3.19 10.67 -4.30
C LEU A 111 -2.40 11.94 -4.59
N TRP A 112 -3.07 13.08 -4.75
CA TRP A 112 -2.41 14.37 -4.94
C TRP A 112 -1.53 14.73 -3.74
N ALA A 113 -2.05 14.57 -2.51
CA ALA A 113 -1.27 14.83 -1.30
C ALA A 113 -0.05 13.92 -1.20
N ILE A 114 -0.23 12.60 -1.38
CA ILE A 114 0.86 11.61 -1.35
C ILE A 114 1.92 11.95 -2.40
N GLY A 115 1.50 12.31 -3.62
CA GLY A 115 2.39 12.71 -4.70
C GLY A 115 3.20 13.96 -4.35
N GLY A 116 2.56 15.03 -3.87
CA GLY A 116 3.26 16.25 -3.46
C GLY A 116 4.29 16.00 -2.36
N ARG A 117 3.97 15.13 -1.40
CA ARG A 117 4.95 14.73 -0.37
C ARG A 117 6.11 13.93 -0.94
N TYR A 118 5.85 13.03 -1.88
CA TYR A 118 6.90 12.28 -2.55
C TYR A 118 7.86 13.22 -3.30
N GLU A 119 7.31 14.23 -3.97
CA GLU A 119 8.09 15.29 -4.62
C GLU A 119 8.92 16.08 -3.61
N ASP A 120 8.35 16.48 -2.47
CA ASP A 120 9.08 17.20 -1.40
C ASP A 120 10.23 16.35 -0.84
N GLU A 121 10.03 15.05 -0.68
CA GLU A 121 11.03 14.13 -0.10
C GLU A 121 12.13 13.71 -1.11
N GLN A 122 11.83 13.73 -2.42
CA GLN A 122 12.73 13.27 -3.49
C GLN A 122 13.17 14.39 -4.45
N GLY A 123 12.81 15.64 -4.18
CA GLY A 123 12.80 16.75 -5.15
C GLY A 123 14.05 16.90 -6.02
N GLU A 124 15.25 16.88 -5.43
CA GLU A 124 16.50 17.01 -6.22
C GLU A 124 16.71 15.81 -7.17
N LYS A 125 16.51 14.58 -6.69
CA LYS A 125 16.62 13.36 -7.51
C LYS A 125 15.52 13.26 -8.57
N LEU A 126 14.33 13.78 -8.28
CA LEU A 126 13.22 13.77 -9.21
C LEU A 126 13.43 14.78 -10.33
N LEU A 127 13.88 16.00 -9.98
CA LEU A 127 14.23 17.03 -10.95
C LEU A 127 15.38 16.57 -11.85
N GLU A 128 16.41 15.94 -11.30
CA GLU A 128 17.47 15.32 -12.10
C GLU A 128 16.91 14.27 -13.07
N ARG A 129 16.07 13.33 -12.62
CA ARG A 129 15.46 12.31 -13.49
C ARG A 129 14.55 12.88 -14.57
N LEU A 130 13.81 13.95 -14.26
CA LEU A 130 12.90 14.61 -15.21
C LEU A 130 13.67 15.49 -16.22
N GLN A 131 14.73 16.18 -15.78
CA GLN A 131 15.57 17.04 -16.61
C GLN A 131 16.51 16.23 -17.51
N HIS A 132 17.04 15.11 -17.02
CA HIS A 132 17.88 14.20 -17.81
C HIS A 132 17.10 13.21 -18.68
N GLY A 133 15.77 13.34 -18.75
CA GLY A 133 14.92 12.72 -19.76
C GLY A 133 15.29 11.27 -20.09
N VAL A 134 15.27 10.35 -19.11
CA VAL A 134 15.50 8.90 -19.32
C VAL A 134 16.65 8.63 -20.32
N ASP A 135 17.84 9.21 -20.10
CA ASP A 135 19.03 8.78 -20.81
C ASP A 135 19.93 7.99 -19.87
N GLY A 136 19.98 6.67 -20.13
CA GLY A 136 20.98 5.70 -19.67
C GLY A 136 21.18 5.52 -18.17
N ASP A 137 20.65 4.43 -17.61
CA ASP A 137 21.26 3.81 -16.42
C ASP A 137 22.63 3.24 -16.81
N PRO A 138 23.76 3.72 -16.25
CA PRO A 138 25.09 3.19 -16.56
C PRO A 138 25.34 1.80 -15.93
N ASP A 139 24.47 1.29 -15.05
CA ASP A 139 24.67 0.01 -14.36
C ASP A 139 24.09 -1.21 -15.10
N ARG A 140 23.67 -1.04 -16.37
CA ARG A 140 23.46 -2.19 -17.26
C ARG A 140 24.81 -2.72 -17.74
N VAL A 141 25.46 -3.51 -16.89
CA VAL A 141 26.53 -4.42 -17.32
C VAL A 141 25.87 -5.54 -18.13
N ASP A 142 26.33 -5.68 -19.37
CA ASP A 142 25.97 -6.74 -20.33
C ASP A 142 26.22 -8.16 -19.80
#